data_AF-A0A8D8CQX3-F1
#
_entry.id   AF-A0A8D8CQX3-F1
#
_cell.length_a   1.000
_cell.length_b   1.000
_cell.length_c   1.000
_cell.angle_alpha   90.00
_cell.angle_beta   90.00
_cell.angle_gamma   90.00
#
_symmetry.space_group_name_H-M   'P 1'
#
loop_
_entity.id
_entity.type
_entity.pdbx_description
1 polymer ?
#
loop_
_entity_poly.entity_id
_entity_poly.type
_entity_poly.pdbx_seq_one_letter_code
_entity_poly.pdbx_strand_id
1 'polypeptide(L)'
;MHEIVLSGLAGTKTDVRRYVRTSPSEMNNYSMFKIQSSYGLLSQFDPLMFTLTIYSNGSAKLAKDGDKYPFFEFQDSTLSFRYIGFCNWNVPVIYFFDCPL
;
A
#
# COMPACT_ATOMS: atom_id res chain seq x y z
N MET A 1 -1.48 -13.42 10.20
CA MET A 1 -0.67 -12.91 9.08
C MET A 1 -0.89 -11.40 8.97
N HIS A 2 0.18 -10.63 8.77
CA HIS A 2 0.11 -9.17 8.60
C HIS A 2 0.30 -8.83 7.12
N GLU A 3 -0.66 -8.13 6.52
CA GLU A 3 -0.64 -7.76 5.10
C GLU A 3 -0.61 -6.23 4.99
N ILE A 4 0.29 -5.68 4.16
CA ILE A 4 0.23 -4.27 3.76
C ILE A 4 -0.91 -4.11 2.78
N VAL A 5 -1.74 -3.11 3.01
CA VAL A 5 -2.80 -2.71 2.07
C VAL A 5 -2.58 -1.28 1.63
N LEU A 6 -2.41 -1.10 0.33
CA LEU A 6 -2.37 0.20 -0.33
C LEU A 6 -3.75 0.46 -0.91
N SER A 7 -4.43 1.51 -0.46
CA SER A 7 -5.81 1.72 -0.86
C SER A 7 -6.18 3.16 -1.23
N GLY A 8 -7.16 3.27 -2.13
CA GLY A 8 -7.92 4.50 -2.35
C GLY A 8 -9.09 4.59 -1.37
N LEU A 9 -9.42 5.80 -0.91
CA LEU A 9 -10.57 6.07 -0.06
C LEU A 9 -11.40 7.19 -0.67
N ALA A 10 -12.65 6.86 -1.01
CA ALA A 10 -13.64 7.77 -1.59
C ALA A 10 -13.12 8.56 -2.80
N GLY A 11 -12.16 8.01 -3.55
CA GLY A 11 -11.54 8.65 -4.72
C GLY A 11 -10.70 9.90 -4.44
N THR A 12 -10.56 10.32 -3.19
CA THR A 12 -9.91 11.59 -2.81
C THR A 12 -8.67 11.39 -1.95
N LYS A 13 -8.51 10.19 -1.37
CA LYS A 13 -7.43 9.89 -0.44
C LYS A 13 -6.76 8.57 -0.79
N THR A 14 -5.47 8.50 -0.49
CA THR A 14 -4.68 7.28 -0.50
C THR A 14 -4.31 6.96 0.94
N ASP A 15 -4.42 5.69 1.31
CA ASP A 15 -4.05 5.22 2.63
C ASP A 15 -3.26 3.93 2.59
N VAL A 16 -2.49 3.73 3.66
CA VAL A 16 -1.76 2.48 3.91
C VAL A 16 -2.20 1.93 5.25
N ARG A 17 -2.57 0.65 5.23
CA ARG A 17 -3.06 -0.08 6.41
C ARG A 17 -2.34 -1.41 6.54
N ARG A 18 -2.36 -1.95 7.74
CA ARG A 18 -2.05 -3.35 7.99
C ARG A 18 -3.32 -4.10 8.29
N TYR A 19 -3.57 -5.19 7.57
CA TYR A 19 -4.60 -6.16 7.93
C TYR A 19 -4.01 -7.27 8.78
N VAL A 20 -4.78 -7.69 9.80
CA VAL A 20 -4.52 -8.91 10.56
C VAL A 20 -5.46 -9.99 10.06
N ARG A 21 -4.90 -10.98 9.37
CA ARG A 21 -5.63 -12.13 8.83
C ARG A 21 -5.37 -13.38 9.65
N THR A 22 -6.43 -14.11 10.01
CA THR A 22 -6.36 -15.49 10.53
C THR A 22 -6.41 -16.52 9.41
N SER A 23 -7.02 -16.17 8.28
CA SER A 23 -7.09 -16.99 7.07
C SER A 23 -7.05 -16.12 5.81
N PRO A 24 -6.78 -16.69 4.61
CA PRO A 24 -6.81 -15.92 3.36
C PRO A 24 -8.17 -15.27 3.07
N SER A 25 -9.27 -15.77 3.62
CA SER A 25 -10.62 -15.21 3.42
C SER A 25 -11.11 -14.29 4.53
N GLU A 26 -10.42 -14.21 5.67
CA GLU A 26 -10.90 -13.45 6.83
C GLU A 26 -9.95 -12.32 7.24
N MET A 27 -10.52 -11.13 7.38
CA MET A 27 -9.89 -9.96 7.97
C MET A 27 -10.53 -9.68 9.33
N ASN A 28 -9.74 -9.76 10.40
CA ASN A 28 -10.27 -9.56 11.75
C ASN A 28 -10.14 -8.12 12.24
N ASN A 29 -9.06 -7.45 11.84
CA ASN A 29 -8.73 -6.10 12.27
C ASN A 29 -7.80 -5.41 11.29
N TYR A 30 -7.76 -4.08 11.36
CA TYR A 30 -6.76 -3.28 10.67
C TYR A 30 -6.17 -2.17 11.54
N SER A 31 -4.93 -1.82 11.25
CA SER A 31 -4.27 -0.63 11.79
C SER A 31 -3.98 0.32 10.63
N MET A 32 -4.38 1.57 10.77
CA MET A 32 -4.15 2.59 9.75
C MET A 32 -2.84 3.31 10.06
N PHE A 33 -1.91 3.30 9.10
CA PHE A 33 -0.63 3.98 9.28
C PHE A 33 -0.73 5.45 8.93
N LYS A 34 -1.30 5.75 7.76
CA LYS A 34 -1.48 7.12 7.30
C LYS A 34 -2.53 7.19 6.20
N ILE A 35 -3.21 8.34 6.13
CA ILE A 35 -4.08 8.74 5.04
C ILE A 35 -3.54 10.07 4.50
N GLN A 36 -3.50 10.23 3.18
CA GLN A 36 -3.15 11.49 2.54
C GLN A 36 -4.06 11.76 1.34
N SER A 37 -4.01 12.99 0.83
CA SER A 37 -4.72 13.34 -0.40
C SER A 37 -4.18 12.56 -1.59
N SER A 38 -5.08 12.07 -2.45
CA SER A 38 -4.74 11.48 -3.76
C SER A 38 -4.48 12.55 -4.82
N TYR A 39 -4.76 13.82 -4.54
CA TYR A 39 -4.62 14.90 -5.50
C TYR A 39 -3.15 15.05 -5.94
N GLY A 40 -2.90 14.98 -7.25
CA GLY A 40 -1.55 14.97 -7.82
C GLY A 40 -0.78 13.66 -7.61
N LEU A 41 -1.37 12.66 -6.94
CA LEU A 41 -0.81 11.33 -6.77
C LEU A 41 -1.45 10.31 -7.71
N LEU A 42 -2.78 10.26 -7.76
CA LEU A 42 -3.55 9.32 -8.57
C LEU A 42 -4.37 10.08 -9.63
N SER A 43 -4.48 9.48 -10.80
CA SER A 43 -5.34 9.92 -11.90
C SER A 43 -6.24 8.77 -12.33
N GLN A 44 -7.47 9.06 -12.73
CA GLN A 44 -8.31 8.07 -13.41
C GLN A 44 -7.93 7.89 -14.88
N PHE A 45 -7.13 8.81 -15.41
CA PHE A 45 -6.72 8.85 -16.81
C PHE A 45 -5.28 8.36 -17.01
N ASP A 46 -4.49 8.28 -15.94
CA ASP A 46 -3.08 7.93 -16.01
C ASP A 46 -2.70 6.91 -14.92
N PRO A 47 -1.94 5.87 -15.25
CA PRO A 47 -1.47 4.90 -14.27
C PRO A 47 -0.43 5.53 -13.32
N LEU A 48 -0.45 5.11 -12.06
CA LEU A 48 0.64 5.38 -11.12
C LEU A 48 1.62 4.19 -11.11
N MET A 49 2.87 4.45 -11.47
CA MET A 49 3.98 3.52 -11.29
C MET A 49 4.76 3.93 -10.03
N PHE A 50 5.04 2.96 -9.16
CA PHE A 50 5.77 3.21 -7.92
C PHE A 50 6.53 1.98 -7.45
N THR A 51 7.60 2.22 -6.69
CA THR A 51 8.39 1.20 -6.03
C THR A 51 8.06 1.16 -4.54
N LEU A 52 7.75 -0.02 -4.02
CA LEU A 52 7.65 -0.29 -2.58
C LEU A 52 8.95 -0.94 -2.09
N THR A 53 9.69 -0.23 -1.24
CA THR A 53 10.88 -0.77 -0.58
C THR A 53 10.55 -1.10 0.87
N ILE A 54 10.77 -2.35 1.27
CA ILE A 54 10.59 -2.82 2.65
C ILE A 54 11.96 -3.18 3.22
N TYR A 55 12.29 -2.63 4.39
CA TYR A 55 13.55 -2.87 5.07
C TYR A 55 13.36 -3.85 6.23
N SER A 56 14.41 -4.59 6.58
CA SER A 56 14.38 -5.60 7.66
C SER A 56 14.06 -5.03 9.04
N ASN A 57 14.26 -3.73 9.25
CA ASN A 57 13.89 -3.05 10.48
C ASN A 57 12.39 -2.75 10.57
N GLY A 58 11.58 -3.09 9.55
CA GLY A 58 10.15 -2.80 9.48
C GLY A 58 9.80 -1.44 8.88
N SER A 59 10.78 -0.67 8.40
CA SER A 59 10.48 0.55 7.62
C SER A 59 10.03 0.18 6.21
N ALA A 60 9.10 0.95 5.68
CA ALA A 60 8.60 0.80 4.32
C ALA A 60 8.44 2.17 3.66
N LYS A 61 8.79 2.23 2.38
CA LYS A 61 8.79 3.45 1.58
C LYS A 61 8.12 3.21 0.24
N LEU A 62 7.24 4.12 -0.16
CA LEU A 62 6.67 4.17 -1.50
C LEU A 62 7.16 5.43 -2.22
N ALA A 63 7.83 5.24 -3.34
CA ALA A 63 8.30 6.32 -4.21
C ALA A 63 7.70 6.15 -5.60
N LYS A 64 7.24 7.24 -6.22
CA LYS A 64 6.87 7.17 -7.63
C LYS A 64 8.11 6.87 -8.45
N ASP A 65 7.93 6.18 -9.58
CA ASP A 65 9.05 5.92 -10.46
C ASP A 65 9.65 7.24 -10.97
N GLY A 66 10.97 7.38 -10.81
CA GLY A 66 11.70 8.61 -11.14
C GLY A 66 11.74 9.67 -10.02
N ASP A 67 10.92 9.55 -8.97
CA ASP A 67 10.95 10.49 -7.85
C ASP A 67 12.10 10.17 -6.88
N LYS A 68 12.80 11.22 -6.43
CA LYS A 68 13.89 11.09 -5.44
C LYS A 68 13.37 10.83 -4.02
N TYR A 69 12.17 11.31 -3.71
CA TYR A 69 11.62 11.27 -2.36
C TYR A 69 10.35 10.41 -2.34
N PRO A 70 10.18 9.55 -1.33
CA PRO A 70 8.97 8.77 -1.19
C PRO A 70 7.79 9.70 -0.91
N PHE A 71 6.66 9.44 -1.56
CA PHE A 71 5.39 10.10 -1.24
C PHE A 71 4.74 9.48 0.01
N PHE A 72 5.23 8.32 0.46
CA PHE A 72 4.73 7.64 1.64
C PHE A 72 5.84 6.87 2.36
N GLU A 73 5.90 6.99 3.68
CA GLU A 73 6.79 6.23 4.55
C GLU A 73 6.03 5.79 5.80
N PHE A 74 6.31 4.58 6.28
CA PHE A 74 5.76 4.06 7.54
C PHE A 74 6.70 3.03 8.17
N GLN A 75 6.43 2.71 9.43
CA GLN A 75 7.26 1.82 10.24
C GLN A 75 6.38 0.83 10.98
N ASP A 76 6.63 -0.46 10.76
CA ASP A 76 5.98 -1.56 11.47
C ASP A 76 6.87 -2.80 11.51
N SER A 77 7.32 -3.16 12.72
CA SER A 77 8.19 -4.32 12.95
C SER A 77 7.48 -5.67 12.80
N THR A 78 6.15 -5.69 12.78
CA THR A 78 5.36 -6.92 12.66
C THR A 78 5.02 -7.28 11.20
N LEU A 79 5.47 -6.43 10.29
CA LEU A 79 5.05 -6.46 8.90
C LEU A 79 5.67 -7.63 8.14
N SER A 80 4.85 -8.39 7.44
CA SER A 80 5.32 -9.48 6.58
C SER A 80 5.46 -8.98 5.15
N PHE A 81 6.66 -9.09 4.58
CA PHE A 81 6.90 -8.80 3.15
C PHE A 81 6.32 -9.88 2.21
N ARG A 82 5.72 -10.95 2.75
CA ARG A 82 5.17 -12.05 1.96
C ARG A 82 3.86 -11.71 1.25
N TYR A 83 3.11 -10.71 1.73
CA TYR A 83 1.79 -10.38 1.24
C TYR A 83 1.55 -8.88 1.19
N ILE A 84 1.21 -8.39 0.00
CA ILE A 84 0.82 -7.01 -0.26
C ILE A 84 -0.52 -7.07 -1.00
N GLY A 85 -1.50 -6.31 -0.50
CA GLY A 85 -2.82 -6.17 -1.09
C GLY A 85 -3.03 -4.77 -1.66
N PHE A 86 -3.83 -4.71 -2.71
CA PHE A 86 -4.29 -3.46 -3.32
C PHE A 86 -5.82 -3.47 -3.35
N CYS A 87 -6.44 -2.39 -2.89
CA CYS A 87 -7.90 -2.25 -2.93
C CYS A 87 -8.33 -0.79 -3.06
N ASN A 88 -9.59 -0.56 -3.38
CA ASN A 88 -10.29 0.71 -3.19
C ASN A 88 -11.18 0.52 -1.97
N TRP A 89 -10.74 1.02 -0.83
CA TRP A 89 -11.30 0.77 0.49
C TRP A 89 -11.40 -0.71 0.84
N ASN A 90 -12.50 -1.38 0.50
CA ASN A 90 -12.73 -2.81 0.68
C ASN A 90 -13.05 -3.54 -0.64
N VAL A 91 -13.02 -2.85 -1.78
CA VAL A 91 -13.27 -3.39 -3.10
C VAL A 91 -11.95 -3.73 -3.80
N PRO A 92 -11.79 -4.91 -4.42
CA PRO A 92 -10.58 -5.23 -5.17
C PRO A 92 -10.33 -4.21 -6.29
N VAL A 93 -9.06 -3.87 -6.53
CA VAL A 93 -8.63 -3.11 -7.72
C VAL A 93 -7.78 -3.98 -8.61
N ILE A 94 -7.71 -3.63 -9.90
CA ILE A 94 -6.78 -4.24 -10.84
C ILE A 94 -5.41 -3.59 -10.59
N TYR A 95 -4.39 -4.43 -10.36
CA TYR A 95 -3.00 -4.00 -10.23
C TYR A 95 -2.13 -4.85 -11.16
N PHE A 96 -1.11 -4.23 -11.74
CA PHE A 96 -0.09 -4.88 -12.54
C PHE A 96 1.21 -4.79 -11.75
N PHE A 97 1.90 -5.91 -11.55
CA PHE A 97 3.21 -5.92 -10.92
C PHE A 97 4.23 -6.35 -11.96
N ASP A 98 5.27 -5.54 -12.14
CA ASP A 98 6.50 -5.98 -12.80
C ASP A 98 7.45 -6.40 -11.68
N CYS A 99 7.76 -7.69 -11.62
CA CYS A 99 8.72 -8.21 -10.64
C CYS A 99 10.05 -8.33 -11.38
N PRO A 100 11.01 -7.41 -11.20
CA PRO A 100 12.34 -7.63 -11.72
C PRO A 100 12.92 -8.88 -11.05
N LEU A 101 13.34 -9.84 -11.87
CA LEU A 101 14.04 -11.06 -11.45
C LEU A 101 15.30 -10.74 -10.66
#